data_AF-G5B3I4-F1
#
_entry.id   AF-G5B3I4-F1
#
_cell.length_a   1.000
_cell.length_b   1.000
_cell.length_c   1.000
_cell.angle_alpha   90.00
_cell.angle_beta   90.00
_cell.angle_gamma   90.00
#
_symmetry.space_group_name_H-M   'P 1'
#
loop_
_entity.id
_entity.type
_entity.pdbx_description
1 polymer ?
#
loop_
_entity_poly.entity_id
_entity_poly.type
_entity_poly.pdbx_seq_one_letter_code
_entity_poly.pdbx_strand_id
1 'polypeptide(L)'
;MDLVVEASPQRIFINAHTYHINSISINSDYETYLSADDLLINLWHLEIRDRSFNIVDIKPANMEELTEVITAAEFHPNSSNTFVYSSSKGTIWLCDMRAPALCDRPSKLFEEPKDPSNRSFFFPKSYPLPILM
;
A
#
# COMPACT_ATOMS: atom_id res chain seq x y z
N MET A 1 25.36 -39.70 6.00
CA MET A 1 23.94 -39.44 5.70
C MET A 1 23.81 -37.94 5.58
N ASP A 2 23.68 -37.44 4.37
CA ASP A 2 23.56 -36.00 4.12
C ASP A 2 22.18 -35.54 4.56
N LEU A 3 22.14 -34.60 5.50
CA LEU A 3 20.91 -33.95 5.96
C LEU A 3 20.39 -33.07 4.82
N VAL A 4 19.32 -33.52 4.18
CA VAL A 4 18.56 -32.70 3.23
C VAL A 4 17.67 -31.76 4.04
N VAL A 5 17.92 -30.46 3.97
CA VAL A 5 17.07 -29.43 4.56
C VAL A 5 16.14 -28.92 3.47
N GLU A 6 14.83 -29.14 3.65
CA GLU A 6 13.79 -28.63 2.77
C GLU A 6 13.06 -27.45 3.44
N ALA A 7 12.97 -26.33 2.73
CA ALA A 7 12.21 -25.17 3.19
C ALA A 7 10.73 -25.39 2.84
N SER A 8 9.85 -25.39 3.83
CA SER A 8 8.41 -25.39 3.64
C SER A 8 7.80 -24.08 4.15
N PRO A 9 6.82 -23.49 3.45
CA PRO A 9 6.14 -22.30 3.92
C PRO A 9 5.32 -22.63 5.18
N GLN A 10 5.58 -21.93 6.28
CA GLN A 10 4.83 -22.14 7.52
C GLN A 10 3.38 -21.61 7.44
N ARG A 11 3.16 -20.58 6.63
CA ARG A 11 1.88 -19.88 6.49
C ARG A 11 1.69 -19.49 5.03
N ILE A 12 0.46 -19.66 4.53
CA ILE A 12 0.04 -19.27 3.19
C ILE A 12 -1.28 -18.51 3.34
N PHE A 13 -1.32 -17.30 2.80
CA PHE A 13 -2.48 -16.41 2.79
C PHE A 13 -2.94 -16.29 1.34
N ILE A 14 -4.18 -16.65 1.03
CA ILE A 14 -4.65 -16.81 -0.35
C ILE A 14 -6.03 -16.20 -0.56
N ASN A 15 -6.40 -15.98 -1.85
CA ASN A 15 -7.75 -15.65 -2.30
C ASN A 15 -8.38 -14.35 -1.74
N ALA A 16 -7.58 -13.39 -1.32
CA ALA A 16 -8.08 -12.08 -0.86
C ALA A 16 -7.92 -10.94 -1.88
N HIS A 17 -7.10 -11.13 -2.92
CA HIS A 17 -6.84 -10.14 -3.94
C HIS A 17 -7.38 -10.59 -5.29
N THR A 18 -7.99 -9.65 -6.01
CA THR A 18 -8.47 -9.87 -7.38
C THR A 18 -7.45 -9.39 -8.41
N TYR A 19 -6.60 -8.42 -8.03
CA TYR A 19 -5.59 -7.81 -8.88
C TYR A 19 -4.17 -8.15 -8.41
N HIS A 20 -3.16 -7.60 -9.09
CA HIS A 20 -1.76 -7.88 -8.77
C HIS A 20 -1.35 -7.21 -7.47
N ILE A 21 -0.86 -8.02 -6.52
CA ILE A 21 -0.28 -7.50 -5.29
C ILE A 21 0.99 -6.73 -5.64
N ASN A 22 1.02 -5.44 -5.29
CA ASN A 22 2.18 -4.56 -5.47
C ASN A 22 2.95 -4.33 -4.17
N SER A 23 2.30 -4.44 -3.01
CA SER A 23 2.91 -4.11 -1.71
C SER A 23 2.49 -5.08 -0.61
N ILE A 24 3.42 -5.32 0.31
CA ILE A 24 3.19 -6.04 1.56
C ILE A 24 3.97 -5.28 2.65
N SER A 25 3.33 -4.94 3.76
CA SER A 25 3.97 -4.19 4.84
C SER A 25 3.52 -4.69 6.20
N ILE A 26 4.46 -4.90 7.12
CA ILE A 26 4.21 -5.42 8.47
C ILE A 26 3.84 -4.27 9.39
N ASN A 27 2.87 -4.49 10.27
CA ASN A 27 2.49 -3.51 11.26
C ASN A 27 3.41 -3.55 12.49
N SER A 28 3.58 -2.41 13.16
CA SER A 28 4.41 -2.30 14.37
C SER A 28 3.77 -2.95 15.61
N ASP A 29 2.58 -3.54 15.50
CA ASP A 29 1.89 -4.28 16.56
C ASP A 29 2.37 -5.74 16.69
N TYR A 30 3.19 -6.22 15.74
CA TYR A 30 3.68 -7.60 15.65
C TYR A 30 2.57 -8.68 15.48
N GLU A 31 1.34 -8.26 15.18
CA GLU A 31 0.19 -9.14 15.04
C GLU A 31 -0.41 -9.06 13.63
N THR A 32 -0.32 -7.89 13.00
CA THR A 32 -0.97 -7.63 11.71
C THR A 32 0.01 -7.20 10.62
N TYR A 33 -0.43 -7.32 9.38
CA TYR A 33 0.26 -6.80 8.20
C TYR A 33 -0.76 -6.43 7.14
N LEU A 34 -0.39 -5.57 6.20
CA LEU A 34 -1.21 -5.20 5.06
C LEU A 34 -0.66 -5.81 3.77
N SER A 35 -1.54 -6.05 2.83
CA SER A 35 -1.18 -6.25 1.43
C SER A 35 -2.06 -5.39 0.54
N ALA A 36 -1.46 -4.79 -0.49
CA ALA A 36 -2.13 -3.93 -1.43
C ALA A 36 -2.03 -4.51 -2.84
N ASP A 37 -3.14 -4.44 -3.58
CA ASP A 37 -3.17 -4.60 -5.02
C ASP A 37 -3.47 -3.25 -5.70
N ASP A 38 -3.85 -3.28 -6.97
CA ASP A 38 -4.12 -2.07 -7.75
C ASP A 38 -5.34 -1.26 -7.24
N LEU A 39 -6.29 -1.88 -6.53
CA LEU A 39 -7.56 -1.24 -6.10
C LEU A 39 -7.92 -1.44 -4.61
N LEU A 40 -7.31 -2.42 -3.96
CA LEU A 40 -7.66 -2.87 -2.62
C LEU A 40 -6.45 -2.90 -1.70
N ILE A 41 -6.66 -2.52 -0.44
CA ILE A 41 -5.72 -2.79 0.66
C ILE A 41 -6.43 -3.65 1.69
N ASN A 42 -5.82 -4.80 1.97
CA ASN A 42 -6.32 -5.76 2.94
C ASN A 42 -5.39 -5.80 4.16
N LEU A 43 -6.00 -5.82 5.34
CA LEU A 43 -5.36 -6.07 6.62
C LEU A 43 -5.49 -7.55 6.99
N TRP A 44 -4.40 -8.13 7.44
CA TRP A 44 -4.28 -9.52 7.82
C TRP A 44 -3.82 -9.65 9.25
N HIS A 45 -4.27 -10.69 9.92
CA HIS A 45 -3.70 -11.13 11.17
C HIS A 45 -2.73 -12.28 10.90
N LEU A 46 -1.52 -12.24 11.45
CA LEU A 46 -0.48 -13.23 11.16
C LEU A 46 -0.93 -14.66 11.49
N GLU A 47 -1.79 -14.83 12.49
CA GLU A 47 -2.30 -16.14 12.93
C GLU A 47 -3.56 -16.61 12.17
N ILE A 48 -4.27 -15.73 11.47
CA ILE A 48 -5.53 -16.04 10.77
C ILE A 48 -5.28 -16.05 9.26
N ARG A 49 -5.37 -17.22 8.64
CA ARG A 49 -4.91 -17.43 7.24
C ARG A 49 -6.02 -17.33 6.20
N ASP A 50 -7.26 -17.53 6.62
CA ASP A 50 -8.43 -17.72 5.77
C ASP A 50 -9.27 -16.44 5.63
N ARG A 51 -8.92 -15.38 6.36
CA ARG A 51 -9.69 -14.13 6.42
C ARG A 51 -8.76 -12.94 6.43
N SER A 52 -9.16 -11.92 5.69
CA SER A 52 -8.60 -10.58 5.71
C SER A 52 -9.72 -9.57 5.86
N PHE A 53 -9.36 -8.37 6.30
CA PHE A 53 -10.27 -7.25 6.39
C PHE A 53 -9.88 -6.20 5.35
N ASN A 54 -10.79 -5.86 4.44
CA ASN A 54 -10.53 -4.81 3.48
C ASN A 54 -10.64 -3.44 4.17
N ILE A 55 -9.54 -2.70 4.18
CA ILE A 55 -9.45 -1.38 4.84
C ILE A 55 -9.54 -0.22 3.84
N VAL A 56 -9.19 -0.45 2.58
CA VAL A 56 -9.32 0.51 1.47
C VAL A 56 -9.84 -0.22 0.24
N ASP A 57 -10.88 0.34 -0.37
CA ASP A 57 -11.42 -0.09 -1.66
C ASP A 57 -11.67 1.15 -2.53
N ILE A 58 -10.87 1.32 -3.57
CA ILE A 58 -11.01 2.42 -4.54
C ILE A 58 -11.68 1.96 -5.84
N LYS A 59 -12.26 0.75 -5.87
CA LYS A 59 -12.92 0.20 -7.05
C LYS A 59 -14.14 1.06 -7.42
N PRO A 60 -14.18 1.63 -8.64
CA PRO A 60 -15.35 2.36 -9.10
C PRO A 60 -16.53 1.41 -9.36
N ALA A 61 -17.75 1.94 -9.31
CA ALA A 61 -18.95 1.16 -9.68
C ALA A 61 -18.89 0.66 -11.13
N ASN A 62 -18.31 1.47 -12.02
CA ASN A 62 -18.02 1.11 -13.40
C ASN A 62 -16.50 1.08 -13.63
N MET A 63 -15.96 -0.08 -14.04
CA MET A 63 -14.53 -0.24 -14.30
C MET A 63 -14.01 0.63 -15.45
N GLU A 64 -14.87 1.10 -16.36
CA GLU A 64 -14.50 2.03 -17.42
C GLU A 64 -14.15 3.43 -16.88
N GLU A 65 -14.63 3.78 -15.69
CA GLU A 65 -14.38 5.06 -15.03
C GLU A 65 -13.14 5.03 -14.12
N LEU A 66 -12.33 3.97 -14.20
CA LEU A 66 -11.13 3.84 -13.39
C LEU A 66 -10.10 4.91 -13.78
N THR A 67 -9.87 5.87 -12.88
CA THR A 67 -8.94 6.99 -13.12
C THR A 67 -7.63 6.88 -12.33
N GLU A 68 -7.59 6.05 -11.29
CA GLU A 68 -6.43 5.89 -10.41
C GLU A 68 -6.31 4.46 -9.92
N VAL A 69 -5.08 4.06 -9.65
CA VAL A 69 -4.74 2.77 -9.05
C VAL A 69 -3.74 2.99 -7.92
N ILE A 70 -3.76 2.11 -6.93
CA ILE A 70 -2.77 2.07 -5.85
C ILE A 70 -1.46 1.52 -6.42
N THR A 71 -0.37 2.21 -6.14
CA THR A 71 0.97 1.85 -6.66
C THR A 71 1.91 1.37 -5.56
N ALA A 72 1.73 1.85 -4.34
CA ALA A 72 2.44 1.37 -3.17
C ALA A 72 1.62 1.56 -1.89
N ALA A 73 1.85 0.74 -0.88
CA ALA A 73 1.29 0.92 0.46
C ALA A 73 2.29 0.46 1.54
N GLU A 74 2.39 1.23 2.63
CA GLU A 74 3.33 0.95 3.72
C GLU A 74 2.78 1.39 5.09
N PHE A 75 3.00 0.56 6.12
CA PHE A 75 2.74 0.92 7.51
C PHE A 75 3.79 1.88 8.05
N HIS A 76 3.38 2.70 9.02
CA HIS A 76 4.33 3.52 9.76
C HIS A 76 5.20 2.64 10.67
N PRO A 77 6.53 2.85 10.74
CA PRO A 77 7.45 1.96 11.45
C PRO A 77 7.21 1.88 12.97
N ASN A 78 6.57 2.88 13.56
CA ASN A 78 6.32 2.97 15.00
C ASN A 78 4.85 3.14 15.39
N SER A 79 3.96 3.43 14.44
CA SER A 79 2.59 3.85 14.74
C SER A 79 1.63 2.83 14.14
N SER A 80 1.08 1.95 14.97
CA SER A 80 0.34 0.78 14.48
C SER A 80 -1.00 1.10 13.82
N ASN A 81 -1.48 2.33 14.01
CA ASN A 81 -2.72 2.80 13.41
C ASN A 81 -2.51 3.64 12.16
N THR A 82 -1.27 3.89 11.74
CA THR A 82 -0.97 4.80 10.63
C THR A 82 -0.35 4.02 9.48
N PHE A 83 -0.91 4.19 8.29
CA PHE A 83 -0.31 3.70 7.06
C PHE A 83 -0.50 4.73 5.95
N VAL A 84 0.31 4.59 4.91
CA VAL A 84 0.23 5.42 3.71
C VAL A 84 0.02 4.54 2.49
N TYR A 85 -0.64 5.09 1.47
CA TYR A 85 -0.62 4.52 0.13
C TYR A 85 -0.48 5.61 -0.92
N SER A 86 0.16 5.29 -2.04
CA SER A 86 0.31 6.18 -3.18
C SER A 86 -0.60 5.75 -4.33
N SER A 87 -1.09 6.72 -5.08
CA SER A 87 -1.85 6.47 -6.31
C SER A 87 -1.00 6.73 -7.56
N SER A 88 -1.44 6.21 -8.70
CA SER A 88 -0.87 6.49 -10.02
C SER A 88 -0.99 7.96 -10.46
N LYS A 89 -1.81 8.77 -9.77
CA LYS A 89 -1.91 10.23 -9.99
C LYS A 89 -0.82 11.02 -9.25
N GLY A 90 0.03 10.37 -8.46
CA GLY A 90 1.04 11.03 -7.65
C GLY A 90 0.50 11.62 -6.34
N THR A 91 -0.68 11.16 -5.88
CA THR A 91 -1.22 11.54 -4.58
C THR A 91 -0.82 10.52 -3.52
N ILE A 92 -0.40 10.98 -2.35
CA ILE A 92 -0.11 10.13 -1.19
C ILE A 92 -1.20 10.35 -0.14
N TRP A 93 -1.82 9.25 0.28
CA TRP A 93 -2.89 9.22 1.24
C TRP A 93 -2.36 8.70 2.56
N LEU A 94 -2.43 9.52 3.62
CA LEU A 94 -2.11 9.11 4.98
C LEU A 94 -3.41 8.77 5.71
N CYS A 95 -3.53 7.52 6.13
CA CYS A 95 -4.70 6.96 6.76
C CYS A 95 -4.46 6.72 8.26
N ASP A 96 -5.50 6.95 9.07
CA ASP A 96 -5.49 6.63 10.50
C ASP A 96 -6.63 5.65 10.80
N MET A 97 -6.28 4.41 11.14
CA MET A 97 -7.20 3.30 11.42
C MET A 97 -8.04 3.49 12.69
N ARG A 98 -7.77 4.51 13.51
CA ARG A 98 -8.56 4.80 14.72
C ARG A 98 -9.80 5.62 14.45
N ALA A 99 -9.82 6.40 13.37
CA ALA A 99 -10.91 7.34 13.11
C ALA A 99 -12.10 6.60 12.47
N PRO A 100 -12.00 6.11 11.22
CA PRO A 100 -12.99 5.22 10.65
C PRO A 100 -12.49 3.75 10.60
N ALA A 101 -13.43 2.80 10.70
CA ALA A 101 -13.14 1.39 10.51
C ALA A 101 -12.74 1.07 9.05
N LEU A 102 -13.31 1.80 8.09
CA LEU A 102 -12.93 1.81 6.69
C LEU A 102 -12.10 3.08 6.44
N CYS A 103 -10.89 2.98 5.93
CA CYS A 103 -10.03 4.14 5.67
C CYS A 103 -10.43 4.86 4.36
N ASP A 104 -11.73 5.15 4.22
CA ASP A 104 -12.35 5.81 3.06
C ASP A 104 -11.99 7.31 2.98
N ARG A 105 -11.66 7.91 4.13
CA ARG A 105 -11.22 9.30 4.23
C ARG A 105 -9.75 9.37 4.64
N PRO A 106 -8.90 10.07 3.88
CA PRO A 106 -7.53 10.28 4.31
C PRO A 106 -7.53 11.22 5.51
N SER A 107 -6.69 10.91 6.50
CA SER A 107 -6.37 11.86 7.57
C SER A 107 -5.61 13.06 6.99
N LYS A 108 -4.68 12.80 6.06
CA LYS A 108 -3.98 13.82 5.27
C LYS A 108 -3.79 13.36 3.84
N LEU A 109 -4.00 14.27 2.90
CA LEU A 109 -3.71 14.08 1.49
C LEU A 109 -2.49 14.93 1.13
N PHE A 110 -1.49 14.31 0.51
CA PHE A 110 -0.31 14.99 -0.02
C PHE A 110 -0.34 14.88 -1.54
N GLU A 111 -0.42 16.02 -2.20
CA GLU A 111 -0.40 16.12 -3.65
C GLU A 111 0.53 17.25 -4.06
N GLU A 112 1.25 17.06 -5.16
CA GLU A 112 2.04 18.15 -5.73
C GLU A 112 1.07 19.17 -6.35
N PRO A 113 1.16 20.47 -5.98
CA PRO A 113 0.33 21.48 -6.61
C PRO A 113 0.67 21.54 -8.10
N LYS A 114 -0.31 21.26 -8.95
CA LYS A 114 -0.15 21.35 -10.40
C LYS A 114 0.15 22.79 -10.78
N ASP A 115 1.41 23.09 -11.08
CA ASP A 115 1.78 24.36 -11.69
C ASP A 115 1.12 24.42 -13.09
N PRO A 116 0.23 25.39 -13.37
CA PRO A 116 -0.45 25.52 -14.66
C PRO A 116 0.51 25.58 -15.86
N SER A 117 1.78 25.89 -15.58
CA SER A 117 2.85 26.13 -16.54
C SER A 117 3.64 24.87 -16.94
N ASN A 118 3.59 23.80 -16.14
CA ASN A 118 4.52 22.67 -16.27
C ASN A 118 3.82 21.39 -16.75
N ARG A 119 3.33 21.40 -18.00
CA ARG A 119 2.82 20.21 -18.71
C ARG A 119 3.95 19.34 -19.29
N SER A 120 4.94 18.99 -18.46
CA SER A 120 6.09 18.19 -18.89
C SER A 120 5.94 16.75 -18.36
N PHE A 121 5.41 15.85 -19.19
CA PHE A 121 5.01 14.47 -18.87
C PHE A 121 6.16 13.49 -18.53
N PHE A 122 7.40 13.95 -18.34
CA PHE A 122 8.54 13.09 -18.01
C PHE A 122 9.47 13.78 -17.00
N PHE A 123 9.67 13.18 -15.83
CA PHE A 123 10.81 13.47 -14.97
C PHE A 123 12.02 12.69 -15.49
N PRO A 124 13.06 13.31 -16.06
CA PRO A 124 14.33 12.63 -16.26
C PRO A 124 14.97 12.36 -14.89
N LYS A 125 15.35 11.10 -14.64
CA LYS A 125 16.20 10.70 -13.51
C LYS A 125 17.55 11.44 -13.60
N SER A 126 17.66 12.61 -12.99
CA SER A 126 18.96 13.22 -12.69
C SER A 126 18.81 14.30 -11.62
N TYR A 127 18.73 13.89 -10.35
CA TYR A 127 19.22 14.73 -9.27
C TYR A 127 20.72 14.42 -9.11
N PRO A 128 21.65 15.35 -9.37
CA PRO A 128 23.01 15.18 -8.88
C PRO A 128 22.96 15.37 -7.36
N LEU A 129 23.39 14.35 -6.63
CA LEU A 129 23.72 14.48 -5.20
C LEU A 129 24.77 15.59 -5.06
N PRO A 130 24.56 16.63 -4.25
CA PRO A 130 25.66 17.49 -3.86
C PRO A 130 26.56 16.68 -2.93
N ILE A 131 27.72 16.27 -3.44
CA ILE A 131 28.85 15.83 -2.62
C ILE A 131 29.28 17.04 -1.80
N LEU A 132 29.00 17.01 -0.50
CA LEU A 132 29.65 17.89 0.46
C LEU A 132 31.12 17.45 0.57
N MET A 133 32.05 18.34 0.21
CA MET A 133 33.44 18.31 0.64
C MET A 133 33.68 19.52 1.53
#